data_AF-A0A662M347-F1
#
_entry.id   AF-A0A662M347-F1
#
_cell.length_a   1.000
_cell.length_b   1.000
_cell.length_c   1.000
_cell.angle_alpha   90.00
_cell.angle_beta   90.00
_cell.angle_gamma   90.00
#
_symmetry.space_group_name_H-M   'P 1'
#
loop_
_entity.id
_entity.type
_entity.pdbx_description
1 polymer ?
#
loop_
_entity_poly.entity_id
_entity_poly.type
_entity_poly.pdbx_seq_one_letter_code
_entity_poly.pdbx_strand_id
1 'polypeptide(L)'
;CVDWIDNNEFELVYHLWSYEHKEHVMVSIILPRDNPSMSSMHELFPQIETYEREIHEMYGVDFEGNNRLTPFMLEGWHDMPPMRKDFDSKKFAEDVFDSIPEIKEEEDEGI
;
A
#
# COMPACT_ATOMS: atom_id res chain seq x y z
N CYS A 1 -3.69 2.04 -6.67
CA CYS A 1 -3.93 3.23 -5.83
C CYS A 1 -2.89 4.27 -6.21
N VAL A 2 -3.29 5.51 -6.44
CA VAL A 2 -2.40 6.65 -6.69
C VAL A 2 -2.65 7.69 -5.61
N ASP A 3 -1.58 8.15 -4.97
CA ASP A 3 -1.65 9.21 -3.98
C ASP A 3 -1.43 10.59 -4.62
N TRP A 4 -2.46 11.43 -4.65
CA TRP A 4 -2.42 12.80 -5.14
C TRP A 4 -2.27 13.78 -3.95
N ILE A 5 -1.06 13.87 -3.41
CA ILE A 5 -0.75 14.69 -2.24
C ILE A 5 -1.11 16.17 -2.42
N ASP A 6 -0.87 16.74 -3.60
CA ASP A 6 -1.14 18.15 -3.90
C ASP A 6 -2.64 18.48 -3.85
N ASN A 7 -3.48 17.49 -4.19
CA ASN A 7 -4.94 17.63 -4.21
C ASN A 7 -5.60 17.09 -2.93
N ASN A 8 -4.82 16.47 -2.04
CA ASN A 8 -5.30 15.77 -0.86
C ASN A 8 -6.32 14.65 -1.17
N GLU A 9 -6.05 13.88 -2.23
CA GLU A 9 -6.94 12.84 -2.77
C GLU A 9 -6.19 11.52 -2.98
N PHE A 10 -6.91 10.40 -2.84
CA PHE A 10 -6.47 9.08 -3.32
C PHE A 10 -7.27 8.70 -4.56
N GLU A 11 -6.61 8.12 -5.55
CA GLU A 11 -7.26 7.56 -6.73
C GLU A 11 -7.12 6.03 -6.73
N LEU A 12 -8.23 5.33 -6.57
CA LEU A 12 -8.31 3.89 -6.74
C LEU A 12 -8.58 3.58 -8.21
N VAL A 13 -7.67 2.84 -8.83
CA VAL A 13 -7.79 2.44 -10.24
C VAL A 13 -8.01 0.94 -10.31
N TYR A 14 -9.14 0.54 -10.87
CA TYR A 14 -9.50 -0.85 -11.10
C TYR A 14 -9.26 -1.20 -12.56
N HIS A 15 -8.48 -2.25 -12.77
CA HIS A 15 -8.15 -2.78 -14.09
C HIS A 15 -9.06 -3.96 -14.40
N LEU A 16 -9.92 -3.79 -15.40
CA LEU A 16 -10.85 -4.83 -15.86
C LEU A 16 -10.48 -5.26 -17.27
N TRP A 17 -10.49 -6.56 -17.50
CA TRP A 17 -10.20 -7.15 -18.80
C TRP A 17 -11.39 -7.97 -19.30
N SER A 18 -11.88 -7.65 -20.50
CA SER A 18 -12.89 -8.45 -21.19
C SER A 18 -12.23 -9.45 -22.11
N TYR A 19 -12.39 -10.75 -21.84
CA TYR A 19 -11.85 -11.81 -22.69
C TYR A 19 -12.60 -11.97 -24.02
N GLU A 20 -13.90 -11.64 -24.05
CA GLU A 20 -14.73 -11.75 -25.25
C GLU A 20 -14.42 -10.64 -26.25
N HIS A 21 -14.41 -9.39 -25.78
CA HIS A 21 -14.16 -8.22 -26.62
C HIS A 21 -12.66 -7.90 -26.78
N LYS A 22 -11.79 -8.51 -25.95
CA LYS A 22 -10.34 -8.23 -25.88
C LYS A 22 -10.05 -6.76 -25.58
N GLU A 23 -10.85 -6.18 -24.70
CA GLU A 23 -10.77 -4.78 -24.32
C GLU A 23 -10.33 -4.66 -22.86
N HIS A 24 -9.52 -3.64 -22.60
CA HIS A 24 -9.07 -3.26 -21.26
C HIS A 24 -9.78 -1.98 -20.84
N VAL A 25 -10.45 -2.03 -19.69
CA VAL A 25 -11.17 -0.90 -19.12
C VAL A 25 -10.53 -0.56 -17.78
N MET A 26 -10.20 0.71 -17.60
CA MET A 26 -9.71 1.24 -16.34
C MET A 26 -10.80 2.12 -15.74
N VAL A 27 -11.20 1.82 -14.51
CA VAL A 27 -12.17 2.61 -13.76
C VAL A 27 -11.43 3.27 -12.62
N SER A 28 -11.40 4.60 -12.60
CA SER A 28 -10.84 5.38 -11.50
C SER A 28 -11.92 5.93 -10.59
N ILE A 29 -11.63 5.92 -9.29
CA ILE A 29 -12.48 6.44 -8.23
C ILE A 29 -11.62 7.35 -7.37
N ILE A 30 -12.08 8.57 -7.16
CA ILE A 30 -11.39 9.55 -6.33
C ILE A 30 -12.00 9.51 -4.93
N LEU A 31 -11.14 9.38 -3.92
CA LEU A 31 -11.48 9.38 -2.51
C LEU A 31 -10.74 10.52 -1.79
N PRO A 32 -11.36 11.14 -0.77
CA PRO A 32 -10.64 12.09 0.07
C PRO A 32 -9.51 11.38 0.83
N ARG A 33 -8.36 12.04 1.01
CA ARG A 33 -7.24 11.49 1.80
C ARG A 33 -7.53 11.46 3.30
N ASP A 34 -8.44 12.33 3.76
CA ASP A 34 -8.90 12.36 5.14
C ASP A 34 -10.04 11.35 5.33
N ASN A 35 -9.81 10.33 6.16
CA ASN A 35 -10.71 9.20 6.38
C ASN A 35 -11.23 8.51 5.08
N PRO A 36 -10.33 7.98 4.22
CA PRO A 36 -10.72 7.35 2.96
C PRO A 36 -11.49 6.06 3.22
N SER A 37 -12.74 6.00 2.77
CA SER A 37 -13.60 4.81 2.86
C SER A 37 -14.30 4.55 1.53
N MET A 38 -14.49 3.26 1.21
CA MET A 38 -15.24 2.79 0.04
C MET A 38 -15.97 1.48 0.36
N SER A 39 -17.10 1.21 -0.30
CA SER A 39 -17.73 -0.11 -0.24
C SER A 39 -16.90 -1.16 -0.98
N SER A 40 -16.65 -2.30 -0.32
CA SER A 40 -15.92 -3.42 -0.90
C SER A 40 -16.64 -3.97 -2.14
N MET A 41 -15.87 -4.35 -3.16
CA MET A 41 -16.39 -4.97 -4.38
C MET A 41 -16.18 -6.49 -4.42
N HIS A 42 -15.80 -7.09 -3.29
CA HIS A 42 -15.51 -8.53 -3.22
C HIS A 42 -16.71 -9.42 -3.62
N GLU A 43 -17.96 -8.95 -3.46
CA GLU A 43 -19.15 -9.68 -3.90
C GLU A 43 -19.22 -9.85 -5.43
N LEU A 44 -18.73 -8.86 -6.18
CA LEU A 44 -18.67 -8.91 -7.65
C LEU A 44 -17.41 -9.63 -8.12
N PHE A 45 -16.28 -9.36 -7.47
CA PHE A 45 -14.98 -9.89 -7.83
C PHE A 45 -14.28 -10.43 -6.57
N PRO A 46 -14.41 -11.73 -6.26
CA PRO A 46 -13.89 -12.30 -5.01
C PRO A 46 -12.37 -12.14 -4.85
N GLN A 47 -11.64 -12.00 -5.95
CA GLN A 47 -10.19 -11.75 -5.95
C GLN A 47 -9.82 -10.38 -5.36
N ILE A 48 -10.74 -9.40 -5.41
CA ILE A 48 -10.53 -8.04 -4.90
C ILE A 48 -10.35 -8.04 -3.37
N GLU A 49 -10.89 -9.03 -2.65
CA GLU A 49 -10.77 -9.12 -1.19
C GLU A 49 -9.31 -9.00 -0.71
N THR A 50 -8.36 -9.65 -1.39
CA THR A 50 -6.94 -9.59 -1.03
C THR A 50 -6.30 -8.24 -1.39
N TYR A 51 -6.66 -7.66 -2.54
CA TYR A 51 -6.14 -6.37 -2.95
C TYR A 51 -6.63 -5.23 -2.05
N GLU A 52 -7.88 -5.30 -1.59
CA GLU A 52 -8.42 -4.36 -0.60
C GLU A 52 -7.65 -4.42 0.72
N ARG A 53 -7.28 -5.62 1.18
CA ARG A 53 -6.45 -5.79 2.39
C ARG A 53 -5.08 -5.14 2.22
N GLU A 54 -4.44 -5.33 1.07
CA GLU A 54 -3.17 -4.69 0.75
C GLU A 54 -3.29 -3.16 0.75
N ILE A 55 -4.31 -2.61 0.08
CA ILE A 55 -4.53 -1.17 0.00
C ILE A 55 -4.86 -0.59 1.38
N HIS A 56 -5.64 -1.30 2.19
CA HIS A 56 -5.94 -0.90 3.56
C HIS A 56 -4.66 -0.78 4.40
N GLU A 57 -3.77 -1.76 4.33
CA GLU A 57 -2.54 -1.76 5.12
C GLU A 57 -1.48 -0.77 4.59
N MET A 58 -1.36 -0.65 3.26
CA MET A 58 -0.33 0.17 2.61
C MET A 58 -0.70 1.64 2.50
N TYR A 59 -1.99 1.97 2.36
CA TYR A 59 -2.49 3.33 2.18
C TYR A 59 -3.47 3.78 3.27
N GLY A 60 -3.97 2.88 4.12
CA GLY A 60 -4.92 3.23 5.18
C GLY A 60 -6.33 3.53 4.65
N VAL A 61 -6.77 2.89 3.57
CA VAL A 61 -8.12 3.01 3.02
C VAL A 61 -9.03 1.95 3.62
N ASP A 62 -10.20 2.36 4.13
CA ASP A 62 -11.19 1.43 4.68
C ASP A 62 -12.11 0.89 3.59
N PHE A 63 -12.42 -0.41 3.68
CA PHE A 63 -13.31 -1.10 2.75
C PHE A 63 -14.51 -1.69 3.49
N GLU A 64 -15.64 -0.99 3.46
CA GLU A 64 -16.88 -1.42 4.12
C GLU A 64 -17.42 -2.69 3.46
N GLY A 65 -17.62 -3.74 4.26
CA GLY A 65 -18.10 -5.05 3.79
C GLY A 65 -17.02 -6.11 3.62
N ASN A 66 -15.73 -5.76 3.67
CA ASN A 66 -14.65 -6.75 3.68
C ASN A 66 -14.40 -7.25 5.12
N ASN A 67 -14.82 -8.48 5.41
CA ASN A 67 -14.69 -9.08 6.74
C ASN A 67 -13.26 -9.51 7.11
N ARG A 68 -12.30 -9.40 6.18
CA ARG A 68 -10.92 -9.86 6.33
C ARG A 68 -9.90 -8.72 6.38
N LEU A 69 -10.33 -7.51 6.75
CA LEU A 69 -9.44 -6.38 7.06
C LEU A 69 -8.66 -6.62 8.37
N THR A 70 -7.78 -7.60 8.33
CA THR A 70 -6.82 -7.94 9.38
C THR A 70 -5.41 -7.80 8.83
N PRO A 71 -4.39 -7.58 9.68
CA PRO A 71 -2.99 -7.46 9.26
C PRO A 71 -2.60 -8.56 8.25
N PHE A 72 -1.90 -8.18 7.19
CA PHE A 72 -1.64 -9.07 6.06
C PHE A 72 -0.17 -9.15 5.67
N MET A 73 0.47 -8.02 5.33
CA MET A 73 1.86 -8.00 4.83
C MET A 73 2.86 -7.34 5.79
N LEU A 74 2.45 -6.33 6.56
CA LEU A 74 3.37 -5.53 7.37
C LEU A 74 3.41 -6.07 8.81
N GLU A 75 4.20 -7.13 9.02
CA GLU A 75 4.39 -7.71 10.36
C GLU A 75 5.03 -6.70 11.33
N GLY A 76 4.34 -6.43 12.45
CA GLY A 76 4.84 -5.53 13.49
C GLY A 76 4.81 -4.05 13.12
N TRP A 77 4.13 -3.68 12.03
CA TRP A 77 3.98 -2.28 11.62
C TRP A 77 2.86 -1.60 12.41
N HIS A 78 3.22 -0.53 13.11
CA HIS A 78 2.29 0.24 13.95
C HIS A 78 2.26 1.72 13.60
N ASP A 79 3.03 2.11 12.58
CA ASP A 79 3.23 3.51 12.21
C ASP A 79 2.41 3.90 10.98
N MET A 80 2.62 5.10 10.46
CA MET A 80 1.99 5.59 9.24
C MET A 80 2.10 4.58 8.08
N PRO A 81 1.05 4.39 7.25
CA PRO A 81 1.12 3.46 6.12
C PRO A 81 2.29 3.81 5.17
N PRO A 82 3.17 2.85 4.84
CA PRO A 82 4.47 3.15 4.23
C PRO A 82 4.41 3.61 2.77
N MET A 83 3.32 3.31 2.06
CA MET A 83 3.17 3.66 0.64
C MET A 83 2.54 5.05 0.42
N ARG A 84 2.22 5.78 1.49
CA ARG A 84 1.78 7.17 1.36
C ARG A 84 2.97 8.08 1.05
N LYS A 85 2.75 9.13 0.25
CA LYS A 85 3.82 10.03 -0.19
C LYS A 85 4.38 10.94 0.92
N ASP A 86 3.69 11.05 2.04
CA ASP A 86 4.14 11.78 3.24
C ASP A 86 5.07 10.94 4.14
N PHE A 87 5.19 9.63 3.86
CA PHE A 87 6.07 8.75 4.61
C PHE A 87 7.55 8.97 4.23
N ASP A 88 8.36 9.38 5.20
CA ASP A 88 9.81 9.52 5.03
C ASP A 88 10.51 8.20 5.38
N SER A 89 10.77 7.40 4.34
CA SER A 89 11.44 6.10 4.50
C SER A 89 12.87 6.21 5.01
N LYS A 90 13.57 7.32 4.70
CA LYS A 90 14.95 7.51 5.13
C LYS A 90 14.99 7.77 6.62
N LYS A 91 14.16 8.70 7.09
CA LYS A 91 14.06 9.00 8.52
C LYS A 91 13.61 7.78 9.32
N PHE A 92 12.62 7.03 8.82
CA PHE A 92 12.22 5.77 9.45
C PHE A 92 13.39 4.79 9.56
N ALA A 93 14.18 4.63 8.49
CA ALA A 93 15.33 3.73 8.49
C ALA A 93 16.41 4.17 9.48
N GLU A 94 16.71 5.46 9.57
CA GLU A 94 17.63 6.02 10.58
C GLU A 94 17.10 5.72 11.99
N ASP A 95 15.84 6.07 12.28
CA ASP A 95 15.24 5.88 13.61
C ASP A 95 15.20 4.40 14.06
N VAL A 96 14.98 3.46 13.13
CA VAL A 96 14.85 2.02 13.43
C VAL A 96 16.20 1.29 13.39
N PHE A 97 17.10 1.66 12.48
CA PHE A 97 18.31 0.88 12.16
C PHE A 97 19.65 1.57 12.47
N ASP A 98 19.72 2.86 12.84
CA ASP A 98 21.01 3.52 13.19
C ASP A 98 21.73 2.89 14.40
N SER A 99 21.08 1.96 15.10
CA SER A 99 21.70 1.16 16.15
C SER A 99 22.58 0.00 15.62
N ILE A 100 22.59 -0.28 14.31
CA ILE A 100 23.37 -1.37 13.71
C ILE A 100 24.80 -0.87 13.42
N PRO A 101 25.83 -1.38 14.13
CA PRO A 101 27.20 -0.97 13.89
C PRO A 101 27.66 -1.41 12.50
N GLU A 102 28.34 -0.51 11.78
CA GLU A 102 28.98 -0.83 10.50
C GLU A 102 29.95 -2.02 10.68
N ILE A 103 29.77 -3.06 9.85
CA ILE A 103 30.76 -4.13 9.73
C ILE A 103 31.93 -3.52 8.95
N LYS A 104 33.04 -3.25 9.64
CA LYS A 104 34.29 -2.88 8.98
C LYS A 104 34.77 -4.10 8.21
N GLU A 105 34.85 -4.00 6.88
CA GLU A 105 35.58 -4.99 6.08
C GLU A 105 37.05 -4.95 6.54
N GLU A 106 37.50 -6.02 7.20
CA GLU A 106 38.94 -6.25 7.35
C GLU A 106 39.48 -6.50 5.95
N GLU A 107 40.31 -5.58 5.45
CA GLU A 107 41.13 -5.82 4.27
C GLU A 107 41.90 -7.12 4.51
N ASP A 108 41.57 -8.16 3.73
CA ASP A 108 42.36 -9.38 3.61
C ASP A 108 43.78 -8.97 3.14
N GLU A 109 44.67 -8.67 4.09
CA GLU A 109 46.10 -8.59 3.84
C GLU A 109 46.56 -9.99 3.43
N GLY A 110 46.67 -10.18 2.12
CA GLY A 110 47.09 -11.42 1.49
C GLY A 110 48.40 -11.98 2.06
N ILE A 111 48.41 -13.30 2.28
CA ILE A 111 49.59 -14.13 2.51
C ILE A 111 49.92 -14.87 1.22
#